data_AF-A0AAF1BAI5-F1
#
_entry.id   AF-A0AAF1BAI5-F1
#
_cell.length_a   1.000
_cell.length_b   1.000
_cell.length_c   1.000
_cell.angle_alpha   90.00
_cell.angle_beta   90.00
_cell.angle_gamma   90.00
#
_symmetry.space_group_name_H-M   'P 1'
#
loop_
_entity.id
_entity.type
_entity.pdbx_description
1 polymer ?
#
loop_
_entity_poly.entity_id
_entity_poly.type
_entity_poly.pdbx_seq_one_letter_code
_entity_poly.pdbx_strand_id
1 'polypeptide(L)'
;MTSPTPYMPILVSSFSSLKKQIKVVPFRFEGVFKTKGKDNMLCTKNLVPGEALYGEELMRVQNEGDITEVEYRVWNPFRSKLSAAIMYGVTNIWIKPGSRVLYLGNVCGLTVSNLSDLVGSDGMVYVVGYIDDVVGMAGTRPNVVTIIEKFWNHGNYRMLVSTVDVIFAEYDRHLDETLFMVNNVRFYLRAGGHYMISTRANNLNSTGQVKDVFTIHFQRKEFKQIETIMLNLMEGACSLVVGSYRLLDD
;
A
#
# COMPACT_ATOMS: atom_id res chain seq x y z
N MET A 1 -63.79 26.81 14.80
CA MET A 1 -63.00 26.16 15.87
C MET A 1 -63.27 24.67 15.72
N THR A 2 -62.37 23.77 15.35
CA THR A 2 -60.90 23.70 15.34
C THR A 2 -60.53 22.47 14.50
N SER A 3 -59.49 22.55 13.66
CA SER A 3 -58.75 21.39 13.14
C SER A 3 -57.95 20.71 14.27
N PRO A 4 -57.53 19.44 14.12
CA PRO A 4 -56.13 19.13 13.74
C PRO A 4 -56.03 17.92 12.76
N THR A 5 -55.43 18.07 11.58
CA THR A 5 -54.02 17.79 11.15
C THR A 5 -53.58 16.32 11.02
N PRO A 6 -52.76 16.00 10.00
CA PRO A 6 -52.54 14.67 9.46
C PRO A 6 -51.28 13.99 9.99
N TYR A 7 -51.24 12.66 9.86
CA TYR A 7 -50.10 11.80 10.24
C TYR A 7 -48.80 12.22 9.54
N MET A 8 -47.75 12.41 10.35
CA MET A 8 -46.37 12.69 9.92
C MET A 8 -45.64 11.41 9.44
N PRO A 9 -44.68 11.54 8.50
CA PRO A 9 -43.77 10.47 8.11
C PRO A 9 -42.69 10.24 9.17
N ILE A 10 -42.28 8.98 9.32
CA ILE A 10 -41.25 8.53 10.28
C ILE A 10 -39.86 8.95 9.77
N LEU A 11 -39.18 9.78 10.57
CA LEU A 11 -37.75 10.09 10.47
C LEU A 11 -36.94 8.96 11.10
N VAL A 12 -35.96 8.42 10.35
CA VAL A 12 -34.82 7.70 10.94
C VAL A 12 -33.57 8.48 10.55
N SER A 13 -32.92 9.05 11.56
CA SER A 13 -31.65 9.78 11.46
C SER A 13 -30.54 8.97 12.13
N SER A 14 -29.35 8.95 11.51
CA SER A 14 -28.11 8.90 12.28
C SER A 14 -27.03 9.74 11.62
N PHE A 15 -26.79 10.91 12.24
CA PHE A 15 -25.53 11.63 12.42
C PHE A 15 -24.45 11.63 11.32
N SER A 16 -24.35 12.75 10.60
CA SER A 16 -23.18 13.66 10.60
C SER A 16 -23.23 14.62 9.40
N SER A 17 -23.42 15.92 9.71
CA SER A 17 -22.77 17.10 9.10
C SER A 17 -22.62 17.14 7.57
N LEU A 18 -23.43 17.96 6.88
CA LEU A 18 -23.23 18.49 5.52
C LEU A 18 -22.66 17.46 4.53
N LYS A 19 -23.50 16.83 3.69
CA LYS A 19 -23.02 16.08 2.51
C LYS A 19 -22.24 17.03 1.60
N LYS A 20 -20.96 17.24 1.89
CA LYS A 20 -19.98 17.77 0.95
C LYS A 20 -20.04 16.81 -0.22
N GLN A 21 -20.38 17.33 -1.38
CA GLN A 21 -20.35 16.56 -2.61
C GLN A 21 -18.87 16.32 -2.95
N ILE A 22 -18.28 15.31 -2.32
CA ILE A 22 -16.88 14.93 -2.53
C ILE A 22 -16.83 14.18 -3.84
N LYS A 23 -16.17 14.75 -4.84
CA LYS A 23 -15.95 14.08 -6.12
C LYS A 23 -14.69 13.22 -6.02
N VAL A 24 -14.80 11.93 -6.29
CA VAL A 24 -13.63 11.03 -6.39
C VAL A 24 -13.23 10.93 -7.85
N VAL A 25 -11.94 11.09 -8.14
CA VAL A 25 -11.39 10.94 -9.49
C VAL A 25 -10.25 9.92 -9.50
N PRO A 26 -10.03 9.21 -10.62
CA PRO A 26 -8.86 8.37 -10.78
C PRO A 26 -7.56 9.17 -10.59
N PHE A 27 -6.56 8.54 -9.97
CA PHE A 27 -5.20 9.05 -9.90
C PHE A 27 -4.34 8.45 -11.01
N ARG A 28 -3.07 8.86 -11.14
CA ARG A 28 -2.15 8.35 -12.18
C ARG A 28 -1.81 6.86 -12.07
N PHE A 29 -2.10 6.23 -10.93
CA PHE A 29 -1.87 4.81 -10.70
C PHE A 29 -3.21 4.09 -10.68
N GLU A 30 -3.29 2.97 -11.41
CA GLU A 30 -4.51 2.17 -11.49
C GLU A 30 -4.94 1.67 -10.10
N GLY A 31 -6.22 1.81 -9.78
CA GLY A 31 -6.79 1.47 -8.46
C GLY A 31 -6.50 2.48 -7.34
N VAL A 32 -5.71 3.52 -7.60
CA VAL A 32 -5.55 4.68 -6.70
C VAL A 32 -6.46 5.80 -7.18
N PHE A 33 -7.13 6.45 -6.23
CA PHE A 33 -8.05 7.54 -6.48
C PHE A 33 -7.65 8.75 -5.63
N LYS A 34 -8.22 9.90 -5.99
CA LYS A 34 -8.03 11.15 -5.28
C LYS A 34 -9.36 11.86 -5.11
N THR A 35 -9.59 12.41 -3.92
CA THR A 35 -10.74 13.29 -3.68
C THR A 35 -10.46 14.69 -4.25
N LYS A 36 -11.46 15.28 -4.91
CA LYS A 36 -11.47 16.69 -5.30
C LYS A 36 -12.38 17.45 -4.34
N GLY A 37 -11.79 18.34 -3.56
CA GLY A 37 -12.47 19.15 -2.55
C GLY A 37 -11.52 20.18 -1.92
N LYS A 38 -11.82 20.59 -0.68
CA LYS A 38 -10.96 21.50 0.10
C LYS A 38 -9.61 20.85 0.45
N ASP A 39 -9.66 19.56 0.77
CA ASP A 39 -8.49 18.74 1.08
C ASP A 39 -8.41 17.59 0.07
N ASN A 40 -7.27 17.54 -0.61
CA ASN A 40 -6.99 16.57 -1.66
C ASN A 40 -6.39 15.30 -1.03
N MET A 41 -7.21 14.28 -0.79
CA MET A 41 -6.79 13.04 -0.13
C MET A 41 -6.64 11.89 -1.12
N LEU A 42 -5.66 11.03 -0.90
CA LEU A 42 -5.53 9.75 -1.61
C LEU A 42 -6.55 8.76 -1.06
N CYS A 43 -7.10 7.92 -1.93
CA CYS A 43 -8.04 6.88 -1.54
C CYS A 43 -7.94 5.62 -2.40
N THR A 44 -8.40 4.49 -1.86
CA THR A 44 -8.55 3.21 -2.55
C THR A 44 -10.01 2.79 -2.53
N LYS A 45 -10.45 1.99 -3.51
CA LYS A 45 -11.80 1.41 -3.50
C LYS A 45 -11.87 0.31 -2.44
N ASN A 46 -12.79 0.40 -1.50
CA ASN A 46 -12.86 -0.57 -0.41
C ASN A 46 -13.29 -1.95 -0.93
N LEU A 47 -12.46 -2.97 -0.68
CA LEU A 47 -12.78 -4.36 -1.04
C LEU A 47 -13.86 -4.97 -0.14
N VAL A 48 -13.94 -4.53 1.13
CA VAL A 48 -14.93 -5.00 2.13
C VAL A 48 -15.75 -3.80 2.61
N PRO A 49 -16.84 -3.44 1.89
CA PRO A 49 -17.63 -2.26 2.21
C PRO A 49 -18.23 -2.29 3.63
N GLY A 50 -18.24 -1.15 4.31
CA GLY A 50 -18.78 -0.97 5.66
C GLY A 50 -17.78 -1.20 6.80
N GLU A 51 -16.57 -1.68 6.49
CA GLU A 51 -15.54 -1.96 7.50
C GLU A 51 -14.35 -0.98 7.40
N ALA A 52 -14.09 -0.26 8.50
CA ALA A 52 -12.88 0.53 8.70
C ALA A 52 -11.96 -0.20 9.70
N LEU A 53 -10.81 -0.69 9.24
CA LEU A 53 -9.93 -1.57 10.00
C LEU A 53 -9.04 -0.81 10.99
N TYR A 54 -8.58 0.39 10.61
CA TYR A 54 -7.60 1.18 11.37
C TYR A 54 -8.10 2.60 11.66
N GLY A 55 -9.41 2.81 11.64
CA GLY A 55 -10.05 4.11 11.87
C GLY A 55 -9.91 5.09 10.72
N GLU A 56 -9.64 4.61 9.50
CA GLU A 56 -9.66 5.41 8.28
C GLU A 56 -11.06 5.92 7.95
N GLU A 57 -11.13 7.10 7.34
CA GLU A 57 -12.39 7.68 6.89
C GLU A 57 -12.92 6.90 5.67
N LEU A 58 -14.19 6.49 5.74
CA LEU A 58 -14.93 5.85 4.66
C LEU A 58 -15.78 6.87 3.92
N MET A 59 -15.67 6.89 2.60
CA MET A 59 -16.42 7.79 1.73
C MET A 59 -17.27 6.97 0.78
N ARG A 60 -18.59 7.14 0.85
CA ARG A 60 -19.51 6.51 -0.08
C ARG A 60 -19.88 7.46 -1.19
N VAL A 61 -19.68 7.01 -2.42
CA VAL A 61 -19.91 7.81 -3.62
C VAL A 61 -20.86 7.04 -4.54
N GLN A 62 -21.93 7.70 -4.94
CA GLN A 62 -22.84 7.22 -5.97
C GLN A 62 -22.54 8.00 -7.26
N ASN A 63 -22.20 7.28 -8.33
CA ASN A 63 -22.01 7.91 -9.63
C ASN A 63 -23.36 8.30 -10.23
N GLU A 64 -23.39 9.42 -10.96
CA GLU A 64 -24.58 9.83 -11.71
C GLU A 64 -24.90 8.79 -12.78
N GLY A 65 -26.00 8.03 -12.59
CA GLY A 65 -26.44 6.97 -13.50
C GLY A 65 -26.25 5.55 -12.97
N ASP A 66 -25.47 5.34 -11.91
CA ASP A 66 -25.31 4.04 -11.27
C ASP A 66 -26.20 3.91 -10.01
N ILE A 67 -26.84 2.75 -9.88
CA ILE A 67 -27.61 2.39 -8.69
C ILE A 67 -26.67 1.96 -7.55
N THR A 68 -25.46 1.51 -7.89
CA THR A 68 -24.51 0.96 -6.92
C THR A 68 -23.67 2.06 -6.28
N GLU A 69 -23.79 2.19 -4.96
CA GLU A 69 -22.91 3.01 -4.15
C GLU A 69 -21.54 2.32 -4.02
N VAL A 70 -20.46 3.05 -4.35
CA VAL A 70 -19.09 2.58 -4.21
C VAL A 70 -18.47 3.23 -2.98
N GLU A 71 -17.90 2.40 -2.10
CA GLU A 71 -17.19 2.88 -0.91
C GLU A 71 -15.69 3.00 -1.19
N TYR A 72 -15.11 4.12 -0.79
CA TYR A 72 -13.69 4.43 -0.86
C TYR A 72 -13.13 4.62 0.56
N ARG A 73 -11.86 4.27 0.74
CA ARG A 73 -11.11 4.44 1.98
C ARG A 73 -10.04 5.49 1.82
N VAL A 74 -9.93 6.42 2.76
CA VAL A 74 -8.82 7.38 2.77
C VAL A 74 -7.51 6.67 3.07
N TRP A 75 -6.50 6.93 2.24
CA TRP A 75 -5.15 6.38 2.39
C TRP A 75 -4.19 7.42 2.98
N ASN A 76 -4.04 7.38 4.31
CA ASN A 76 -3.30 8.40 5.04
C ASN A 76 -1.77 8.36 4.77
N PRO A 77 -1.17 9.43 4.19
CA PRO A 77 0.27 9.49 3.90
C PRO A 77 1.15 9.64 5.14
N PHE A 78 0.61 10.03 6.29
CA PHE A 78 1.36 10.12 7.56
C PHE A 78 1.48 8.76 8.28
N ARG A 79 0.71 7.76 7.83
CA ARG A 79 0.69 6.40 8.42
C ARG A 79 1.21 5.33 7.47
N SER A 80 1.23 5.58 6.17
CA SER A 80 1.68 4.64 5.13
C SER A 80 2.83 5.25 4.33
N LYS A 81 4.00 4.60 4.36
CA LYS A 81 5.18 5.06 3.59
C LYS A 81 4.95 4.96 2.08
N LEU A 82 4.15 3.98 1.64
CA LEU A 82 3.75 3.86 0.24
C LEU A 82 2.83 5.02 -0.19
N SER A 83 1.85 5.39 0.65
CA SER A 83 0.99 6.55 0.38
C SER A 83 1.79 7.85 0.39
N ALA A 84 2.73 8.00 1.32
CA ALA A 84 3.68 9.11 1.34
C ALA A 84 4.45 9.20 0.02
N ALA A 85 5.02 8.09 -0.46
CA ALA A 85 5.76 8.05 -1.73
C ALA A 85 4.89 8.43 -2.94
N ILE A 86 3.64 7.96 -2.98
CA ILE A 86 2.66 8.32 -4.00
C ILE A 86 2.41 9.84 -4.00
N MET A 87 2.23 10.43 -2.81
CA MET A 87 2.02 11.86 -2.62
C MET A 87 3.26 12.69 -2.95
N TYR A 88 4.45 12.17 -2.68
CA TYR A 88 5.73 12.79 -3.01
C TYR A 88 6.14 12.67 -4.48
N GLY A 89 5.34 12.00 -5.30
CA GLY A 89 5.54 12.02 -6.73
C GLY A 89 6.36 10.87 -7.30
N VAL A 90 6.47 9.71 -6.61
CA VAL A 90 7.11 8.48 -7.13
C VAL A 90 6.74 8.24 -8.59
N THR A 91 7.69 7.88 -9.46
CA THR A 91 7.42 7.75 -10.90
C THR A 91 6.40 6.65 -11.17
N ASN A 92 6.58 5.49 -10.55
CA ASN A 92 5.70 4.34 -10.67
C ASN A 92 5.76 3.48 -9.40
N ILE A 93 4.69 2.73 -9.14
CA ILE A 93 4.63 1.74 -8.05
C ILE A 93 4.56 0.30 -8.58
N TRP A 94 4.23 0.10 -9.87
CA TRP A 94 4.04 -1.20 -10.54
C TRP A 94 3.02 -2.13 -9.89
N ILE A 95 2.24 -1.63 -8.94
CA ILE A 95 1.12 -2.31 -8.32
C ILE A 95 -0.15 -1.82 -8.99
N LYS A 96 -0.86 -2.75 -9.61
CA LYS A 96 -2.13 -2.54 -10.30
C LYS A 96 -3.12 -3.64 -9.92
N PRO A 97 -4.41 -3.49 -10.26
CA PRO A 97 -5.35 -4.59 -10.10
C PRO A 97 -4.84 -5.88 -10.77
N GLY A 98 -4.89 -7.00 -10.05
CA GLY A 98 -4.34 -8.29 -10.46
C GLY A 98 -2.85 -8.52 -10.12
N SER A 99 -2.13 -7.51 -9.61
CA SER A 99 -0.73 -7.68 -9.22
C SER A 99 -0.55 -8.61 -8.02
N ARG A 100 0.57 -9.32 -8.00
CA ARG A 100 1.05 -10.06 -6.83
C ARG A 100 2.14 -9.26 -6.11
N VAL A 101 1.91 -8.96 -4.84
CA VAL A 101 2.79 -8.13 -4.02
C VAL A 101 3.28 -8.93 -2.83
N LEU A 102 4.58 -8.90 -2.56
CA LEU A 102 5.17 -9.43 -1.33
C LEU A 102 5.60 -8.26 -0.44
N TYR A 103 5.01 -8.17 0.74
CA TYR A 103 5.33 -7.19 1.77
C TYR A 103 6.19 -7.83 2.85
N LEU A 104 7.42 -7.34 3.01
CA LEU A 104 8.41 -7.79 3.98
C LEU A 104 8.69 -6.74 5.08
N GLY A 105 8.93 -7.22 6.31
CA GLY A 105 9.57 -6.43 7.37
C GLY A 105 8.61 -5.89 8.43
N ASN A 106 8.73 -4.61 8.78
CA ASN A 106 7.87 -3.96 9.76
C ASN A 106 6.55 -3.56 9.10
N VAL A 107 5.57 -4.48 9.12
CA VAL A 107 4.34 -4.37 8.36
C VAL A 107 3.37 -3.41 9.03
N CYS A 108 2.90 -2.41 8.28
CA CYS A 108 1.78 -1.58 8.68
C CYS A 108 0.46 -2.14 8.14
N GLY A 109 -0.48 -2.50 9.02
CA GLY A 109 -1.79 -3.04 8.64
C GLY A 109 -2.62 -2.11 7.73
N LEU A 110 -2.55 -0.79 7.94
CA LEU A 110 -3.18 0.18 7.05
C LEU A 110 -2.63 0.03 5.61
N THR A 111 -1.32 -0.11 5.45
CA THR A 111 -0.71 -0.27 4.13
C THR A 111 -1.12 -1.60 3.48
N VAL A 112 -1.17 -2.70 4.24
CA VAL A 112 -1.62 -4.01 3.72
C VAL A 112 -3.09 -3.96 3.26
N SER A 113 -3.98 -3.35 4.05
CA SER A 113 -5.39 -3.24 3.67
C SER A 113 -5.59 -2.37 2.42
N ASN A 114 -4.87 -1.25 2.29
CA ASN A 114 -4.89 -0.45 1.07
C ASN A 114 -4.24 -1.17 -0.13
N LEU A 115 -3.20 -1.99 0.08
CA LEU A 115 -2.64 -2.84 -0.96
C LEU A 115 -3.63 -3.91 -1.43
N SER A 116 -4.36 -4.52 -0.49
CA SER A 116 -5.44 -5.48 -0.78
C SER A 116 -6.56 -4.84 -1.61
N ASP A 117 -6.97 -3.62 -1.26
CA ASP A 117 -7.91 -2.83 -2.07
C ASP A 117 -7.37 -2.55 -3.48
N LEU A 118 -6.09 -2.22 -3.59
CA LEU A 118 -5.42 -1.83 -4.84
C LEU A 118 -5.26 -3.00 -5.81
N VAL A 119 -4.83 -4.16 -5.33
CA VAL A 119 -4.65 -5.36 -6.17
C VAL A 119 -5.99 -6.04 -6.49
N GLY A 120 -7.03 -5.81 -5.69
CA GLY A 120 -8.35 -6.39 -5.89
C GLY A 120 -8.42 -7.90 -5.70
N SER A 121 -9.55 -8.50 -6.09
CA SER A 121 -9.81 -9.94 -5.94
C SER A 121 -8.91 -10.83 -6.79
N ASP A 122 -8.41 -10.31 -7.90
CA ASP A 122 -7.61 -11.07 -8.87
C ASP A 122 -6.11 -11.06 -8.52
N GLY A 123 -5.70 -10.14 -7.63
CA GLY A 123 -4.33 -10.02 -7.15
C GLY A 123 -4.14 -10.69 -5.79
N MET A 124 -2.89 -10.72 -5.32
CA MET A 124 -2.54 -11.32 -4.02
C MET A 124 -1.53 -10.45 -3.28
N VAL A 125 -1.72 -10.30 -1.98
CA VAL A 125 -0.76 -9.66 -1.07
C VAL A 125 -0.24 -10.70 -0.09
N TYR A 126 1.03 -11.05 -0.23
CA TYR A 126 1.75 -11.89 0.73
C TYR A 126 2.41 -11.01 1.76
N VAL A 127 2.21 -11.29 3.04
CA VAL A 127 2.76 -10.51 4.15
C VAL A 127 3.64 -11.42 4.98
N VAL A 128 4.94 -11.13 5.06
CA VAL A 128 5.92 -11.90 5.84
C VAL A 128 6.51 -11.01 6.93
N GLY A 129 6.31 -11.40 8.19
CA GLY A 129 6.89 -10.70 9.33
C GLY A 129 5.99 -10.76 10.56
N TYR A 130 6.11 -9.72 11.40
CA TYR A 130 5.25 -9.57 12.57
C TYR A 130 3.84 -9.18 12.13
N ILE A 131 2.84 -9.97 12.52
CA ILE A 131 1.47 -9.87 12.01
C ILE A 131 0.48 -9.25 12.99
N ASP A 132 0.92 -8.75 14.15
CA ASP A 132 0.02 -8.24 15.21
C ASP A 132 -0.96 -7.19 14.66
N ASP A 133 -0.45 -6.29 13.81
CA ASP A 133 -1.25 -5.27 13.14
C ASP A 133 -2.17 -5.83 12.05
N VAL A 134 -1.97 -7.07 11.58
CA VAL A 134 -2.65 -7.66 10.41
C VAL A 134 -3.64 -8.76 10.80
N VAL A 135 -3.70 -9.15 12.07
CA VAL A 135 -4.57 -10.24 12.56
C VAL A 135 -6.04 -10.02 12.18
N GLY A 136 -6.55 -8.78 12.29
CA GLY A 136 -7.94 -8.46 11.93
C GLY A 136 -8.27 -8.56 10.44
N MET A 137 -7.27 -8.60 9.56
CA MET A 137 -7.46 -8.83 8.13
C MET A 137 -7.52 -10.32 7.75
N ALA A 138 -6.97 -11.18 8.61
CA ALA A 138 -6.94 -12.62 8.35
C ALA A 138 -8.37 -13.17 8.41
N GLY A 139 -8.94 -13.46 7.23
CA GLY A 139 -10.28 -14.03 7.06
C GLY A 139 -11.30 -13.09 6.41
N THR A 140 -11.20 -11.77 6.61
CA THR A 140 -12.08 -10.80 5.92
C THR A 140 -11.65 -10.56 4.49
N ARG A 141 -10.34 -10.60 4.21
CA ARG A 141 -9.75 -10.33 2.90
C ARG A 141 -9.08 -11.59 2.33
N PRO A 142 -9.72 -12.31 1.39
CA PRO A 142 -9.18 -13.56 0.86
C PRO A 142 -7.91 -13.38 0.02
N ASN A 143 -7.67 -12.16 -0.48
CA ASN A 143 -6.48 -11.83 -1.26
C ASN A 143 -5.26 -11.47 -0.40
N VAL A 144 -5.35 -11.56 0.93
CA VAL A 144 -4.23 -11.33 1.85
C VAL A 144 -3.81 -12.64 2.50
N VAL A 145 -2.55 -13.02 2.32
CA VAL A 145 -1.95 -14.19 2.94
C VAL A 145 -0.90 -13.73 3.94
N THR A 146 -1.17 -13.96 5.21
CA THR A 146 -0.23 -13.67 6.31
C THR A 146 0.66 -14.88 6.57
N ILE A 147 1.95 -14.62 6.73
CA ILE A 147 2.99 -15.65 6.93
C ILE A 147 3.79 -15.25 8.17
N ILE A 148 3.57 -16.00 9.25
CA ILE A 148 4.22 -15.80 10.54
C ILE A 148 5.61 -16.44 10.48
N GLU A 149 6.54 -15.78 9.80
CA GLU A 149 7.92 -16.24 9.66
C GLU A 149 8.88 -15.05 9.58
N LYS A 150 10.14 -15.31 9.91
CA LYS A 150 11.20 -14.31 9.78
C LYS A 150 11.52 -14.07 8.31
N PHE A 151 11.44 -12.82 7.86
CA PHE A 151 11.68 -12.44 6.46
C PHE A 151 13.09 -12.77 5.95
N TRP A 152 14.07 -12.98 6.84
CA TRP A 152 15.42 -13.41 6.45
C TRP A 152 15.52 -14.89 6.08
N ASN A 153 14.59 -15.72 6.58
CA ASN A 153 14.51 -17.15 6.28
C ASN A 153 13.69 -17.39 5.00
N HIS A 154 14.09 -16.79 3.88
CA HIS A 154 13.35 -16.86 2.62
C HIS A 154 13.00 -18.28 2.15
N GLY A 155 13.77 -19.31 2.52
CA GLY A 155 13.46 -20.70 2.21
C GLY A 155 12.23 -21.27 2.94
N ASN A 156 11.85 -20.75 4.11
CA ASN A 156 10.82 -21.33 4.97
C ASN A 156 9.40 -21.13 4.41
N TYR A 157 9.15 -20.03 3.70
CA TYR A 157 7.85 -19.72 3.11
C TYR A 157 7.79 -19.95 1.60
N ARG A 158 8.75 -20.68 1.04
CA ARG A 158 8.84 -21.00 -0.40
C ARG A 158 7.63 -21.74 -0.95
N MET A 159 6.91 -22.47 -0.09
CA MET A 159 5.72 -23.24 -0.46
C MET A 159 4.44 -22.40 -0.43
N LEU A 160 4.48 -21.22 0.21
CA LEU A 160 3.33 -20.35 0.40
C LEU A 160 3.34 -19.18 -0.59
N VAL A 161 4.52 -18.64 -0.89
CA VAL A 161 4.66 -17.45 -1.74
C VAL A 161 4.99 -17.88 -3.17
N SER A 162 4.10 -17.51 -4.10
CA SER A 162 4.34 -17.66 -5.54
C SER A 162 5.22 -16.53 -6.07
N THR A 163 5.71 -16.65 -7.31
CA THR A 163 6.43 -15.55 -7.96
C THR A 163 5.59 -14.27 -7.97
N VAL A 164 6.18 -13.16 -7.53
CA VAL A 164 5.52 -11.86 -7.38
C VAL A 164 5.98 -10.85 -8.43
N ASP A 165 5.17 -9.83 -8.65
CA ASP A 165 5.44 -8.73 -9.58
C ASP A 165 6.20 -7.60 -8.89
N VAL A 166 5.87 -7.35 -7.62
CA VAL A 166 6.41 -6.27 -6.82
C VAL A 166 6.75 -6.75 -5.41
N ILE A 167 7.92 -6.34 -4.91
CA ILE A 167 8.27 -6.47 -3.48
C ILE A 167 8.23 -5.08 -2.84
N PHE A 168 7.46 -4.93 -1.77
CA PHE A 168 7.51 -3.77 -0.89
C PHE A 168 8.13 -4.18 0.44
N ALA A 169 9.15 -3.47 0.91
CA ALA A 169 9.82 -3.84 2.15
C ALA A 169 10.11 -2.62 3.01
N GLU A 170 9.92 -2.78 4.32
CA GLU A 170 10.18 -1.74 5.31
C GLU A 170 11.08 -2.28 6.41
N TYR A 171 12.26 -1.67 6.61
CA TYR A 171 13.22 -2.12 7.63
C TYR A 171 14.00 -0.96 8.26
N ASP A 172 14.52 -1.23 9.47
CA ASP A 172 15.13 -0.22 10.34
C ASP A 172 16.68 -0.16 10.25
N ARG A 173 17.28 -1.05 9.44
CA ARG A 173 18.72 -1.21 9.14
C ARG A 173 19.56 -1.70 10.32
N HIS A 174 19.73 -3.02 10.33
CA HIS A 174 21.05 -3.64 10.56
C HIS A 174 21.67 -4.04 9.21
N LEU A 175 23.00 -3.98 9.06
CA LEU A 175 23.71 -4.26 7.78
C LEU A 175 23.34 -5.63 7.16
N ASP A 176 22.99 -6.61 7.99
CA ASP A 176 22.59 -7.96 7.56
C ASP A 176 21.25 -7.97 6.78
N GLU A 177 20.36 -7.00 7.02
CA GLU A 177 19.01 -6.92 6.42
C GLU A 177 19.05 -6.73 4.91
N THR A 178 20.08 -6.05 4.40
CA THR A 178 20.34 -5.86 2.97
C THR A 178 20.44 -7.19 2.22
N LEU A 179 21.22 -8.13 2.75
CA LEU A 179 21.47 -9.41 2.08
C LEU A 179 20.19 -10.25 2.04
N PHE A 180 19.40 -10.21 3.12
CA PHE A 180 18.10 -10.85 3.17
C PHE A 180 17.13 -10.30 2.14
N MET A 181 17.16 -8.99 1.90
CA MET A 181 16.37 -8.35 0.85
C MET A 181 16.76 -8.84 -0.55
N VAL A 182 18.05 -8.87 -0.84
CA VAL A 182 18.56 -9.37 -2.12
C VAL A 182 18.11 -10.83 -2.35
N ASN A 183 18.23 -11.67 -1.32
CA ASN A 183 17.83 -13.08 -1.41
C ASN A 183 16.33 -13.23 -1.64
N ASN A 184 15.51 -12.43 -0.96
CA ASN A 184 14.07 -12.38 -1.19
C ASN A 184 13.72 -11.97 -2.63
N VAL A 185 14.36 -10.91 -3.12
CA VAL A 185 14.15 -10.45 -4.50
C VAL A 185 14.54 -11.54 -5.49
N ARG A 186 15.71 -12.17 -5.32
CA ARG A 186 16.16 -13.25 -6.20
C ARG A 186 15.24 -14.45 -6.20
N PHE A 187 14.65 -14.77 -5.05
CA PHE A 187 13.84 -15.97 -4.88
C PHE A 187 12.39 -15.78 -5.35
N TYR A 188 11.80 -14.61 -5.09
CA TYR A 188 10.37 -14.38 -5.29
C TYR A 188 10.02 -13.42 -6.43
N LEU A 189 10.88 -12.46 -6.77
CA LEU A 189 10.56 -11.46 -7.78
C LEU A 189 10.77 -12.03 -9.19
N ARG A 190 9.78 -11.87 -10.06
CA ARG A 190 9.93 -12.22 -11.49
C ARG A 190 11.01 -11.37 -12.16
N ALA A 191 11.59 -11.88 -13.25
CA ALA A 191 12.43 -11.06 -14.13
C ALA A 191 11.60 -9.91 -14.72
N GLY A 192 12.16 -8.70 -14.74
CA GLY A 192 11.44 -7.45 -15.05
C GLY A 192 10.48 -6.99 -13.94
N GLY A 193 10.50 -7.63 -12.77
CA GLY A 193 9.77 -7.19 -11.59
C GLY A 193 10.43 -5.99 -10.92
N HIS A 194 9.70 -5.35 -9.99
CA HIS A 194 10.14 -4.13 -9.33
C HIS A 194 10.17 -4.29 -7.82
N TYR A 195 11.04 -3.55 -7.15
CA TYR A 195 11.11 -3.53 -5.70
C TYR A 195 11.09 -2.10 -5.18
N MET A 196 10.47 -1.94 -4.02
CA MET A 196 10.34 -0.70 -3.30
C MET A 196 10.77 -0.95 -1.86
N ILE A 197 11.83 -0.29 -1.44
CA ILE A 197 12.51 -0.55 -0.19
C ILE A 197 12.54 0.73 0.63
N SER A 198 11.82 0.74 1.74
CA SER A 198 11.80 1.85 2.67
C SER A 198 12.76 1.63 3.83
N THR A 199 13.48 2.70 4.18
CA THR A 199 14.50 2.69 5.22
C THR A 199 14.68 4.07 5.84
N ARG A 200 15.13 4.17 7.10
CA ARG A 200 15.37 5.46 7.78
C ARG A 200 16.42 6.32 7.03
N ALA A 201 16.30 7.63 7.06
CA ALA A 201 17.12 8.57 6.29
C ALA A 201 18.56 8.65 6.82
N ASN A 202 18.76 8.45 8.12
CA ASN A 202 20.07 8.55 8.78
C ASN A 202 21.12 7.57 8.25
N ASN A 203 20.72 6.54 7.50
CA ASN A 203 21.65 5.59 6.92
C ASN A 203 21.71 5.64 5.37
N LEU A 204 21.29 6.78 4.79
CA LEU A 204 21.70 7.20 3.44
C LEU A 204 23.10 7.83 3.48
N ASN A 205 23.82 7.79 2.36
CA ASN A 205 25.04 8.59 2.19
C ASN A 205 24.70 10.04 1.84
N SER A 206 25.72 10.91 1.83
CA SER A 206 25.57 12.33 1.45
C SER A 206 25.07 12.56 0.02
N THR A 207 25.06 11.53 -0.83
CA THR A 207 24.50 11.56 -2.19
C THR A 207 23.05 11.04 -2.27
N GLY A 208 22.41 10.75 -1.14
CA GLY A 208 21.02 10.23 -1.11
C GLY A 208 20.87 8.80 -1.61
N GLN A 209 21.98 8.11 -1.89
CA GLN A 209 21.99 6.68 -2.14
C GLN A 209 21.97 5.95 -0.80
N VAL A 210 21.29 4.81 -0.74
CA VAL A 210 21.47 3.95 0.43
C VAL A 210 22.91 3.50 0.48
N LYS A 211 23.57 3.71 1.62
CA LYS A 211 25.02 3.49 1.78
C LYS A 211 25.53 2.15 1.26
N ASP A 212 24.70 1.10 1.17
CA ASP A 212 25.23 -0.24 0.89
C ASP A 212 24.28 -1.31 0.35
N VAL A 213 23.03 -1.02 -0.06
CA VAL A 213 22.08 -2.15 -0.27
C VAL A 213 22.39 -2.97 -1.54
N PHE A 214 22.75 -2.34 -2.66
CA PHE A 214 23.02 -3.05 -3.92
C PHE A 214 24.36 -2.69 -4.58
N THR A 215 25.15 -1.83 -3.92
CA THR A 215 26.43 -1.33 -4.46
C THR A 215 27.59 -2.29 -4.22
N ILE A 216 27.40 -3.33 -3.40
CA ILE A 216 28.39 -4.40 -3.21
C ILE A 216 28.64 -5.06 -4.57
N HIS A 217 29.92 -5.08 -4.96
CA HIS A 217 30.50 -5.28 -6.29
C HIS A 217 29.92 -6.41 -7.19
N PHE A 218 29.17 -7.37 -6.65
CA PHE A 218 28.70 -8.58 -7.35
C PHE A 218 27.25 -8.52 -7.89
N GLN A 219 26.45 -7.51 -7.55
CA GLN A 219 25.00 -7.54 -7.79
C GLN A 219 24.50 -6.52 -8.84
N ARG A 220 25.38 -5.64 -9.34
CA ARG A 220 25.02 -4.52 -10.22
C ARG A 220 24.38 -4.90 -11.56
N LYS A 221 24.54 -6.13 -12.05
CA LYS A 221 23.94 -6.56 -13.31
C LYS A 221 22.48 -6.99 -13.18
N GLU A 222 22.07 -7.47 -12.00
CA GLU A 222 20.71 -7.97 -11.79
C GLU A 222 19.78 -6.90 -11.21
N PHE A 223 20.32 -5.90 -10.52
CA PHE A 223 19.55 -4.87 -9.82
C PHE A 223 19.86 -3.50 -10.40
N LYS A 224 18.82 -2.79 -10.84
CA LYS A 224 18.92 -1.43 -11.38
C LYS A 224 18.05 -0.51 -10.55
N GLN A 225 18.68 0.37 -9.78
CA GLN A 225 18.00 1.43 -9.05
C GLN A 225 17.43 2.45 -10.05
N ILE A 226 16.15 2.80 -9.88
CA ILE A 226 15.42 3.73 -10.75
C ILE A 226 15.37 5.11 -10.08
N GLU A 227 14.92 5.17 -8.83
CA GLU A 227 14.76 6.44 -8.11
C GLU A 227 14.89 6.25 -6.59
N THR A 228 15.14 7.35 -5.88
CA THR A 228 15.08 7.44 -4.42
C THR A 228 14.25 8.65 -4.02
N ILE A 229 13.36 8.48 -3.06
CA ILE A 229 12.45 9.52 -2.59
C ILE A 229 12.62 9.70 -1.09
N MET A 230 12.76 10.95 -0.66
CA MET A 230 12.80 11.30 0.76
C MET A 230 11.39 11.52 1.29
N LEU A 231 11.00 10.71 2.26
CA LEU A 231 9.68 10.73 2.90
C LEU A 231 9.75 11.58 4.18
N ASN A 232 9.65 12.90 4.03
CA ASN A 232 9.77 13.84 5.16
C ASN A 232 8.48 13.97 6.00
N LEU A 233 7.33 13.48 5.51
CA LEU A 233 6.05 13.46 6.24
C LEU A 233 6.04 12.43 7.38
N MET A 234 6.93 11.43 7.33
CA MET A 234 6.98 10.35 8.31
C MET A 234 7.91 10.71 9.46
N GLU A 235 7.53 10.33 10.68
CA GLU A 235 8.41 10.42 11.84
C GLU A 235 9.72 9.65 11.61
N GLY A 236 10.85 10.23 12.03
CA GLY A 236 12.16 9.61 11.92
C GLY A 236 12.83 9.72 10.56
N ALA A 237 12.31 10.57 9.66
CA ALA A 237 12.81 10.84 8.30
C ALA A 237 13.05 9.54 7.52
N CYS A 238 12.14 9.12 6.66
CA CYS A 238 12.30 7.88 5.89
C CYS A 238 12.77 8.17 4.46
N SER A 239 13.25 7.14 3.78
CA SER A 239 13.57 7.16 2.36
C SER A 239 13.05 5.90 1.70
N LEU A 240 12.51 6.03 0.49
CA LEU A 240 12.07 4.93 -0.33
C LEU A 240 12.99 4.81 -1.54
N VAL A 241 13.64 3.67 -1.70
CA VAL A 241 14.40 3.31 -2.90
C VAL A 241 13.54 2.42 -3.78
N VAL A 242 13.51 2.76 -5.06
CA VAL A 242 12.77 2.04 -6.09
C VAL A 242 13.77 1.47 -7.09
N GLY A 243 13.59 0.20 -7.47
CA GLY A 243 14.43 -0.42 -8.48
C GLY A 243 13.74 -1.56 -9.23
N SER A 244 14.45 -2.06 -10.22
CA SER A 244 14.03 -3.17 -11.08
C SER A 244 14.99 -4.34 -10.96
N TYR A 245 14.46 -5.55 -11.17
CA TYR A 245 15.21 -6.80 -11.12
C TYR A 245 15.24 -7.47 -12.48
N ARG A 246 16.45 -7.72 -13.01
CA ARG A 246 16.71 -8.33 -14.32
C ARG A 246 15.86 -7.69 -15.41
N LEU A 247 15.88 -6.37 -15.47
CA LEU A 247 15.31 -5.64 -16.61
C LEU A 247 16.19 -5.96 -17.82
N LEU A 248 15.58 -6.46 -18.89
CA LEU A 248 16.29 -6.60 -20.17
C LEU A 248 16.63 -5.19 -20.64
N ASP A 249 17.91 -4.92 -20.91
CA ASP A 249 18.28 -3.70 -21.62
C ASP A 249 17.80 -3.88 -23.07
N ASP A 250 16.82 -3.07 -23.47
CA ASP A 250 16.34 -2.97 -24.86
C ASP A 250 17.43 -2.43 -25.80
#